data_AF-A0A924GPI9-F1
#
_entry.id   AF-A0A924GPI9-F1
#
_cell.length_a   1.000
_cell.length_b   1.000
_cell.length_c   1.000
_cell.angle_alpha   90.00
_cell.angle_beta   90.00
_cell.angle_gamma   90.00
#
_symmetry.space_group_name_H-M   'P 1'
#
loop_
_entity.id
_entity.type
_entity.pdbx_description
1 polymer ?
#
loop_
_entity_poly.entity_id
_entity_poly.type
_entity_poly.pdbx_seq_one_letter_code
_entity_poly.pdbx_strand_id
1 'polypeptide(L)'
;DGKQVTIEFAQPLPEHLYLRLTAQAFGPNIGKEFVAHVGDSGARFTLHGDADSKILQLENPAKSSVITIDVPAPTSPKMLGQGGDYRMLGIGLMEIVISEQ
;
A
#
# COMPACT_ATOMS: atom_id res chain seq x y z
N ASP A 1 -4.93 3.75 14.01
CA ASP A 1 -3.73 2.89 14.10
C ASP A 1 -3.10 2.74 12.73
N GLY A 2 -1.90 3.30 12.49
CA GLY A 2 -1.28 3.40 11.15
C GLY A 2 -0.77 2.09 10.55
N LYS A 3 -1.37 0.95 10.92
CA LYS A 3 -1.01 -0.40 10.47
C LYS A 3 -1.54 -0.75 9.09
N GLN A 4 -2.57 -0.04 8.62
CA GLN A 4 -3.22 -0.31 7.36
C GLN A 4 -3.52 0.99 6.62
N VAL A 5 -3.25 1.01 5.32
CA VAL A 5 -3.73 2.03 4.39
C VAL A 5 -5.01 1.50 3.75
N THR A 6 -6.05 2.32 3.69
CA THR A 6 -7.32 1.95 3.05
C THR A 6 -7.61 2.93 1.92
N ILE A 7 -7.88 2.38 0.74
CA ILE A 7 -8.24 3.14 -0.47
C ILE A 7 -9.62 2.65 -0.91
N GLU A 8 -10.61 3.54 -0.83
CA GLU A 8 -11.97 3.27 -1.27
C GLU A 8 -12.23 3.91 -2.63
N PHE A 9 -12.79 3.14 -3.55
CA PHE A 9 -13.15 3.56 -4.89
C PHE A 9 -14.67 3.79 -4.97
N ALA A 10 -15.09 4.76 -5.79
CA ALA A 10 -16.51 5.08 -5.99
C ALA A 10 -17.28 3.98 -6.73
N GLN A 11 -16.58 3.08 -7.42
CA GLN A 11 -17.15 1.95 -8.15
C GLN A 11 -16.41 0.67 -7.76
N PRO A 12 -17.08 -0.49 -7.86
CA PRO A 12 -16.42 -1.79 -7.74
C PRO A 12 -15.19 -1.90 -8.64
N LEU A 13 -14.12 -2.51 -8.13
CA LEU A 13 -12.94 -2.83 -8.92
C LEU A 13 -13.22 -4.03 -9.84
N PRO A 14 -12.49 -4.18 -10.96
CA PRO A 14 -12.62 -5.34 -11.85
C PRO A 14 -12.43 -6.67 -11.10
N GLU A 15 -13.03 -7.75 -11.62
CA GLU A 15 -12.87 -9.10 -11.03
C GLU A 15 -11.42 -9.59 -11.12
N HIS A 16 -10.70 -9.21 -12.18
CA HIS A 16 -9.28 -9.45 -12.36
C HIS A 16 -8.62 -8.12 -12.68
N LEU A 17 -7.72 -7.66 -11.81
CA LEU A 17 -7.09 -6.35 -11.97
C LEU A 17 -5.57 -6.41 -11.78
N TYR A 18 -4.89 -5.48 -12.45
CA TYR A 18 -3.56 -5.04 -12.07
C TYR A 18 -3.66 -3.77 -11.24
N LEU A 19 -3.07 -3.79 -10.06
CA LEU A 19 -2.78 -2.62 -9.26
C LEU A 19 -1.34 -2.18 -9.55
N ARG A 20 -1.18 -1.08 -10.30
CA ARG A 20 0.10 -0.40 -10.40
C ARG A 20 0.18 0.69 -9.34
N LEU A 21 1.19 0.62 -8.48
CA LEU A 21 1.47 1.66 -7.50
C LEU A 21 2.87 2.22 -7.70
N THR A 22 3.01 3.55 -7.57
CA THR A 22 4.30 4.21 -7.44
C THR A 22 4.40 4.77 -6.03
N ALA A 23 5.37 4.28 -5.28
CA ALA A 23 5.47 4.57 -3.85
C ALA A 23 6.91 4.42 -3.33
N GLN A 24 7.14 4.87 -2.10
CA GLN A 24 8.38 4.66 -1.36
C GLN A 24 8.08 4.26 0.09
N ALA A 25 8.93 3.44 0.69
CA ALA A 25 8.83 3.06 2.09
C ALA A 25 9.43 4.12 3.01
N PHE A 26 8.80 4.31 4.18
CA PHE A 26 9.29 5.22 5.21
C PHE A 26 10.05 4.47 6.30
N GLY A 27 11.26 4.93 6.61
CA GLY A 27 12.05 4.50 7.76
C GLY A 27 12.28 2.97 7.79
N PRO A 28 11.90 2.27 8.88
CA PRO A 28 12.19 0.85 9.02
C PRO A 28 11.32 -0.06 8.13
N ASN A 29 10.46 0.50 7.27
CA ASN A 29 9.69 -0.27 6.29
C ASN A 29 10.45 -0.51 4.98
N ILE A 30 11.59 0.17 4.76
CA ILE A 30 12.43 -0.01 3.57
C ILE A 30 12.89 -1.46 3.48
N GLY A 31 12.63 -2.09 2.33
CA GLY A 31 12.98 -3.49 2.07
C GLY A 31 12.13 -4.52 2.83
N LYS A 32 11.10 -4.10 3.58
CA LYS A 32 10.16 -5.01 4.25
C LYS A 32 8.98 -5.33 3.34
N GLU A 33 8.35 -6.48 3.61
CA GLU A 33 7.18 -6.96 2.88
C GLU A 33 5.92 -6.22 3.36
N PHE A 34 5.25 -5.58 2.40
CA PHE A 34 3.89 -5.08 2.51
C PHE A 34 2.94 -6.09 1.87
N VAL A 35 1.65 -6.03 2.24
CA VAL A 35 0.62 -6.86 1.63
C VAL A 35 -0.53 -5.97 1.18
N ALA A 36 -0.79 -5.92 -0.13
CA ALA A 36 -1.98 -5.27 -0.67
C ALA A 36 -3.10 -6.32 -0.80
N HIS A 37 -4.32 -5.96 -0.40
CA HIS A 37 -5.49 -6.84 -0.46
C HIS A 37 -6.63 -6.18 -1.23
N VAL A 38 -7.45 -7.02 -1.85
CA VAL A 38 -8.78 -6.67 -2.37
C VAL A 38 -9.71 -7.85 -2.06
N GLY A 39 -10.69 -7.62 -1.18
CA GLY A 39 -11.45 -8.73 -0.61
C GLY A 39 -10.52 -9.74 0.09
N ASP A 40 -10.61 -11.02 -0.31
CA ASP A 40 -9.79 -12.10 0.25
C ASP A 40 -8.47 -12.35 -0.50
N SER A 41 -8.25 -11.67 -1.64
CA SER A 41 -7.01 -11.80 -2.42
C SER A 41 -5.95 -10.85 -1.88
N GLY A 42 -4.72 -11.36 -1.70
CA GLY A 42 -3.57 -10.57 -1.25
C GLY A 42 -2.35 -10.75 -2.14
N ALA A 43 -1.62 -9.66 -2.38
CA ALA A 43 -0.35 -9.64 -3.10
C ALA A 43 0.75 -8.98 -2.25
N ARG A 44 1.88 -9.69 -2.11
CA ARG A 44 3.05 -9.23 -1.37
C ARG A 44 3.96 -8.40 -2.26
N PHE A 45 4.56 -7.35 -1.69
CA PHE A 45 5.53 -6.52 -2.38
C PHE A 45 6.48 -5.83 -1.42
N THR A 46 7.61 -5.35 -1.93
CA THR A 46 8.59 -4.57 -1.17
C THR A 46 8.77 -3.19 -1.82
N LEU A 47 9.11 -2.19 -1.02
CA LEU A 47 9.45 -0.84 -1.50
C LEU A 47 10.83 -0.41 -0.98
N HIS A 48 11.48 0.47 -1.72
CA HIS A 48 12.75 1.09 -1.35
C HIS A 48 12.53 2.46 -0.67
N GLY A 49 13.62 3.11 -0.24
CA GLY A 49 13.56 4.47 0.34
C GLY A 49 13.28 5.57 -0.69
N ASP A 50 13.43 5.26 -1.97
CA ASP A 50 13.12 6.11 -3.10
C ASP A 50 11.87 5.60 -3.85
N ALA A 51 11.31 6.46 -4.70
CA ALA A 51 10.15 6.13 -5.52
C ALA A 51 10.40 4.91 -6.41
N ASP A 52 9.51 3.92 -6.32
CA ASP A 52 9.55 2.69 -7.09
C ASP A 52 8.13 2.29 -7.53
N SER A 53 8.02 1.70 -8.72
CA SER A 53 6.74 1.25 -9.28
C SER A 53 6.59 -0.26 -9.18
N LYS A 54 5.49 -0.72 -8.59
CA LYS A 54 5.11 -2.14 -8.50
C LYS A 54 3.82 -2.38 -9.26
N ILE A 55 3.72 -3.56 -9.88
CA ILE A 55 2.50 -4.05 -10.52
C ILE A 55 2.11 -5.33 -9.77
N LEU A 56 0.93 -5.33 -9.18
CA LEU A 56 0.39 -6.43 -8.40
C LEU A 56 -0.81 -7.02 -9.15
N GLN A 57 -0.81 -8.34 -9.30
CA GLN A 57 -1.94 -9.07 -9.85
C GLN A 57 -2.86 -9.47 -8.69
N LEU A 58 -4.15 -9.14 -8.80
CA LEU A 58 -5.14 -9.41 -7.75
C LEU A 58 -6.43 -9.96 -8.36
N GLU A 59 -7.11 -10.81 -7.59
CA GLU A 59 -8.44 -11.35 -7.90
C GLU A 59 -9.49 -10.75 -6.96
N ASN A 60 -10.62 -10.33 -7.50
CA ASN A 60 -11.69 -9.65 -6.76
C ASN A 60 -13.07 -10.19 -7.17
N PRO A 61 -13.34 -11.49 -6.99
CA PRO A 61 -14.61 -12.10 -7.39
C PRO A 61 -15.83 -11.49 -6.68
N ALA A 62 -15.62 -10.94 -5.47
CA ALA A 62 -16.65 -10.27 -4.69
C ALA A 62 -16.95 -8.83 -5.15
N LYS A 63 -16.25 -8.32 -6.16
CA LYS A 63 -16.39 -6.93 -6.66
C LYS A 63 -16.26 -5.89 -5.54
N SER A 64 -15.29 -6.08 -4.65
CA SER A 64 -14.92 -5.08 -3.65
C SER A 64 -14.52 -3.77 -4.34
N SER A 65 -14.87 -2.65 -3.73
CA SER A 65 -14.42 -1.32 -4.10
C SER A 65 -13.29 -0.82 -3.20
N VAL A 66 -12.67 -1.70 -2.41
CA VAL A 66 -11.68 -1.33 -1.39
C VAL A 66 -10.38 -2.10 -1.60
N ILE A 67 -9.27 -1.36 -1.62
CA ILE A 67 -7.91 -1.91 -1.50
C ILE A 67 -7.36 -1.53 -0.14
N THR A 68 -6.80 -2.50 0.57
CA THR A 68 -6.07 -2.27 1.81
C THR A 68 -4.61 -2.64 1.66
N ILE A 69 -3.70 -1.92 2.31
CA ILE A 69 -2.27 -2.25 2.34
C ILE A 69 -1.82 -2.36 3.79
N ASP A 70 -1.35 -3.54 4.17
CA ASP A 70 -0.74 -3.78 5.48
C ASP A 70 0.68 -3.24 5.51
N VAL A 71 0.95 -2.41 6.51
CA VAL A 71 2.25 -1.77 6.75
C VAL A 71 3.00 -2.57 7.82
N PRO A 72 4.22 -3.07 7.54
CA PRO A 72 4.88 -4.02 8.42
C PRO A 72 5.41 -3.42 9.73
N ALA A 73 5.91 -2.19 9.69
CA ALA A 73 6.49 -1.50 10.85
C ALA A 73 6.17 0.01 10.84
N PRO A 74 4.89 0.41 11.01
CA PRO A 74 4.51 1.82 11.05
C PRO A 74 5.35 2.57 12.07
N THR A 75 5.89 3.72 11.70
CA THR A 75 6.84 4.49 12.53
C THR A 75 6.63 5.98 12.29
N SER A 76 6.72 6.79 13.35
CA SER A 76 6.66 8.26 13.19
C SER A 76 8.04 8.89 13.06
N PRO A 77 8.18 10.05 12.38
CA PRO A 77 9.42 10.80 12.38
C PRO A 77 9.93 11.10 13.80
N LYS A 78 9.03 11.42 14.75
CA LYS A 78 9.41 11.61 16.16
C LYS A 78 10.07 10.38 16.78
N MET A 79 9.55 9.17 16.54
CA MET A 79 10.17 7.93 17.05
C MET A 79 11.59 7.72 16.51
N LEU A 80 11.89 8.26 15.33
CA LEU A 80 13.22 8.23 14.73
C LEU A 80 14.12 9.40 15.18
N GLY A 81 13.65 10.28 16.07
CA GLY A 81 14.35 11.51 16.45
C GLY A 81 14.38 12.56 15.34
N GLN A 82 13.55 12.42 14.30
CA GLN A 82 13.47 13.29 13.14
C GLN A 82 12.33 14.31 13.31
N GLY A 83 12.53 15.27 14.21
CA GLY A 83 11.56 16.34 14.46
C GLY A 83 10.38 15.92 15.35
N GLY A 84 9.31 16.74 15.32
CA GLY A 84 8.18 16.63 16.24
C GLY A 84 6.93 15.95 15.67
N ASP A 85 6.99 15.33 14.49
CA ASP A 85 5.83 14.72 13.84
C ASP A 85 5.51 13.34 14.44
N TYR A 86 4.30 13.20 14.98
CA TYR A 86 3.80 11.99 15.66
C TYR A 86 3.05 11.03 14.73
N ARG A 87 2.79 11.42 13.47
CA ARG A 87 2.00 10.59 12.56
C ARG A 87 2.74 9.30 12.28
N MET A 88 2.04 8.17 12.41
CA MET A 88 2.59 6.87 12.04
C MET A 88 2.60 6.76 10.52
N LEU A 89 3.80 6.63 9.95
CA LEU A 89 4.04 6.52 8.52
C LEU A 89 4.57 5.13 8.19
N GLY A 90 4.43 4.74 6.93
CA GLY A 90 4.98 3.48 6.43
C GLY A 90 5.24 3.49 4.93
N ILE A 91 4.33 4.12 4.20
CA ILE A 91 4.40 4.29 2.75
C ILE A 91 4.15 5.75 2.40
N GLY A 92 4.98 6.32 1.52
CA GLY A 92 4.66 7.51 0.75
C GLY A 92 4.07 7.05 -0.58
N LEU A 93 2.80 7.35 -0.83
CA LEU A 93 2.10 6.97 -2.05
C LEU A 93 2.09 8.15 -3.02
N MET A 94 2.51 7.92 -4.28
CA MET A 94 2.59 8.94 -5.31
C MET A 94 1.54 8.73 -6.41
N GLU A 95 1.36 7.49 -6.87
CA GLU A 95 0.42 7.17 -7.93
C GLU A 95 -0.23 5.81 -7.70
N ILE A 96 -1.51 5.69 -8.05
CA ILE A 96 -2.22 4.42 -8.20
C ILE A 96 -2.91 4.41 -9.56
N VAL A 97 -2.73 3.30 -10.28
CA VAL A 97 -3.45 3.00 -11.50
C VAL A 97 -4.06 1.61 -11.39
N ILE A 98 -5.34 1.53 -11.70
CA ILE A 98 -6.09 0.28 -11.82
C ILE A 98 -6.29 0.01 -13.30
N SER A 99 -6.01 -1.21 -13.74
CA SER A 99 -6.36 -1.70 -15.07
C SER A 99 -6.89 -3.13 -14.99
N GLU A 100 -7.69 -3.51 -15.98
CA GLU A 100 -8.09 -4.92 -16.15
C GLU A 100 -6.88 -5.76 -16.57
N GLN A 101 -6.97 -7.07 -16.27
CA GLN A 101 -5.94 -8.04 -16.64
C GLN A 101 -5.99 -8.44 -18.11
#